data_AF-A0A0L0CR99-F1
#
_entry.id   AF-A0A0L0CR99-F1
#
_cell.length_a   1.000
_cell.length_b   1.000
_cell.length_c   1.000
_cell.angle_alpha   90.00
_cell.angle_beta   90.00
_cell.angle_gamma   90.00
#
_symmetry.space_group_name_H-M   'P 1'
#
loop_
_entity.id
_entity.type
_entity.pdbx_description
1 polymer ?
#
loop_
_entity_poly.entity_id
_entity_poly.type
_entity_poly.pdbx_seq_one_letter_code
_entity_poly.pdbx_strand_id
1 'polypeptide(L)'
;MAEFNVDDLGYVHRPYPKNKPYLVSGEAKLYLALSAYQRQREFNSYERKDKAPSNVHFAVVDPGMMRSPSLKRFFSLGGRLWTILVYLILWPIWWLFFKSSVDGAQTMLFACLAPDVINTHEVSYISQCKVRDVPPRSEFKDEEKQKLLVERTRTMLEQVEKHAASERNKKEKAEQKQSQKTKKNKPQDKK
;
A
#
# COMPACT_ATOMS: atom_id res chain seq x y z
N MET A 1 -11.94 2.40 -15.75
CA MET A 1 -10.62 2.30 -15.08
C MET A 1 -10.72 2.97 -13.72
N ALA A 2 -9.77 2.75 -12.82
CA ALA A 2 -9.68 3.48 -11.55
C ALA A 2 -9.56 4.99 -11.80
N GLU A 3 -10.36 5.79 -11.11
CA GLU A 3 -10.44 7.24 -11.30
C GLU A 3 -9.44 7.94 -10.38
N PHE A 4 -8.71 8.93 -10.91
CA PHE A 4 -7.79 9.71 -10.10
C PHE A 4 -8.56 10.85 -9.41
N ASN A 5 -8.82 10.71 -8.11
CA ASN A 5 -9.54 11.71 -7.31
C ASN A 5 -8.71 12.07 -6.06
N VAL A 6 -8.16 13.28 -6.05
CA VAL A 6 -7.26 13.76 -4.99
C VAL A 6 -8.02 14.35 -3.80
N ASP A 7 -9.25 14.82 -4.02
CA ASP A 7 -10.05 15.48 -2.98
C ASP A 7 -10.58 14.48 -1.95
N ASP A 8 -10.86 13.24 -2.37
CA ASP A 8 -11.35 12.16 -1.50
C ASP A 8 -10.58 10.84 -1.68
N LEU A 9 -9.35 10.83 -1.15
CA LEU A 9 -8.48 9.64 -1.13
C LEU A 9 -9.07 8.49 -0.27
N GLY A 10 -9.80 8.84 0.78
CA GLY A 10 -10.27 7.91 1.81
C GLY A 10 -11.69 7.36 1.60
N TYR A 11 -12.40 7.79 0.56
CA TYR A 11 -13.83 7.51 0.38
C TYR A 11 -14.68 7.98 1.58
N VAL A 12 -14.36 9.17 2.10
CA VAL A 12 -15.08 9.80 3.22
C VAL A 12 -16.34 10.52 2.73
N HIS A 13 -16.25 11.19 1.58
CA HIS A 13 -17.33 12.00 1.02
C HIS A 13 -18.12 11.24 -0.05
N ARG A 14 -17.48 10.32 -0.79
CA ARG A 14 -18.13 9.50 -1.81
C ARG A 14 -18.48 8.09 -1.31
N PRO A 15 -19.61 7.51 -1.74
CA PRO A 15 -19.97 6.15 -1.35
C PRO A 15 -19.01 5.13 -1.96
N TYR A 16 -18.69 4.09 -1.19
CA TYR A 16 -17.89 2.96 -1.68
C TYR A 16 -18.61 2.23 -2.84
N PRO A 17 -17.94 1.96 -3.98
CA PRO A 17 -18.55 1.33 -5.14
C PRO A 17 -18.81 -0.17 -4.91
N LYS A 18 -19.95 -0.50 -4.29
CA LYS A 18 -20.33 -1.88 -3.89
C LYS A 18 -20.25 -2.90 -5.03
N ASN A 19 -20.66 -2.51 -6.23
CA ASN A 19 -20.70 -3.41 -7.39
C ASN A 19 -19.36 -3.51 -8.13
N LYS A 20 -18.40 -2.62 -7.84
CA LYS A 20 -17.11 -2.54 -8.54
C LYS A 20 -15.95 -2.29 -7.55
N PRO A 21 -15.73 -3.18 -6.56
CA PRO A 21 -14.72 -2.98 -5.52
C PRO A 21 -13.27 -2.96 -6.07
N TYR A 22 -13.04 -3.54 -7.24
CA TYR A 22 -11.75 -3.51 -7.92
C TYR A 22 -11.31 -2.11 -8.33
N LEU A 23 -12.23 -1.16 -8.51
CA LEU A 23 -11.90 0.24 -8.79
C LEU A 23 -11.12 0.84 -7.62
N VAL A 24 -11.57 0.62 -6.39
CA VAL A 24 -10.88 1.09 -5.18
C VAL A 24 -9.48 0.51 -5.07
N SER A 25 -9.32 -0.79 -5.34
CA SER A 25 -7.99 -1.41 -5.35
C SER A 25 -7.09 -0.86 -6.45
N GLY A 26 -7.65 -0.57 -7.64
CA GLY A 26 -6.92 0.05 -8.73
C GLY A 26 -6.48 1.48 -8.41
N GLU A 27 -7.34 2.27 -7.75
CA GLU A 27 -7.01 3.62 -7.28
C GLU A 27 -5.88 3.59 -6.26
N ALA A 28 -5.97 2.71 -5.26
CA ALA A 28 -4.91 2.57 -4.26
C ALA A 28 -3.54 2.23 -4.88
N LYS A 29 -3.51 1.33 -5.87
CA LYS A 29 -2.28 0.98 -6.60
C LYS A 29 -1.77 2.14 -7.45
N LEU A 30 -2.66 2.89 -8.09
CA LEU A 30 -2.31 4.09 -8.84
C LEU A 30 -1.68 5.12 -7.91
N TYR A 31 -2.31 5.41 -6.76
CA TYR A 31 -1.80 6.38 -5.79
C TYR A 31 -0.45 5.97 -5.21
N LEU A 32 -0.25 4.67 -4.93
CA LEU A 32 1.04 4.14 -4.49
C LEU A 32 2.12 4.36 -5.55
N ALA A 33 1.83 4.05 -6.82
CA ALA A 33 2.77 4.26 -7.91
C ALA A 33 3.11 5.74 -8.07
N LEU A 34 2.11 6.62 -8.18
CA LEU A 34 2.31 8.08 -8.33
C LEU A 34 3.06 8.70 -7.15
N SER A 35 2.82 8.21 -5.93
CA SER A 35 3.57 8.64 -4.75
C SER A 35 5.05 8.28 -4.86
N ALA A 36 5.39 7.11 -5.43
CA ALA A 36 6.79 6.72 -5.65
C ALA A 36 7.52 7.71 -6.58
N TYR A 37 6.89 8.16 -7.67
CA TYR A 37 7.44 9.18 -8.57
C TYR A 37 7.72 10.50 -7.86
N GLN A 38 6.76 11.01 -7.09
CA GLN A 38 6.96 12.24 -6.32
C GLN A 38 8.05 12.07 -5.25
N ARG A 39 8.10 10.93 -4.56
CA ARG A 39 9.13 10.66 -3.56
C ARG A 39 10.52 10.59 -4.19
N GLN A 40 10.69 9.94 -5.34
CA GLN A 40 11.98 9.93 -6.02
C GLN A 40 12.45 11.36 -6.33
N ARG A 41 11.56 12.24 -6.82
CA ARG A 41 11.91 13.66 -7.06
C ARG A 41 12.32 14.39 -5.78
N GLU A 42 11.60 14.18 -4.68
CA GLU A 42 11.96 14.75 -3.38
C GLU A 42 13.36 14.29 -2.92
N PHE A 43 13.64 13.00 -3.01
CA PHE A 43 14.95 12.45 -2.65
C PHE A 43 16.07 12.88 -3.60
N ASN A 44 15.77 13.12 -4.88
CA ASN A 44 16.73 13.68 -5.83
C ASN A 44 17.02 15.16 -5.56
N SER A 45 16.03 15.92 -5.10
CA SER A 45 16.19 17.34 -4.75
C SER A 45 16.91 17.56 -3.42
N TYR A 46 17.00 16.53 -2.58
CA TYR A 46 17.67 16.61 -1.29
C TYR A 46 19.19 16.52 -1.46
N GLU A 47 19.87 17.63 -1.17
CA GLU A 47 21.34 17.66 -1.14
C GLU A 47 21.88 17.05 0.15
N ARG A 48 22.70 16.00 -0.01
CA ARG A 48 23.40 15.36 1.10
C ARG A 48 24.58 16.23 1.56
N LYS A 49 24.98 16.11 2.83
CA LYS A 49 26.09 16.90 3.41
C LYS A 49 27.43 16.76 2.68
N ASP A 50 27.65 15.61 2.04
CA ASP A 50 28.83 15.29 1.24
C ASP A 50 28.66 15.61 -0.26
N LYS A 51 27.55 16.26 -0.66
CA LYS A 51 27.19 16.60 -2.04
C LYS A 51 27.08 15.41 -3.00
N ALA A 52 27.08 14.18 -2.47
CA ALA A 52 26.82 12.99 -3.26
C ALA A 52 25.32 12.91 -3.61
N PRO A 53 24.96 12.27 -4.74
CA PRO A 53 23.56 12.01 -5.06
C PRO A 53 22.90 11.12 -4.00
N SER A 54 21.57 11.13 -3.96
CA SER A 54 20.83 10.28 -3.03
C SER A 54 21.02 8.80 -3.38
N ASN A 55 21.29 7.98 -2.36
CA ASN A 55 21.44 6.52 -2.49
C ASN A 55 20.09 5.78 -2.42
N VAL A 56 18.98 6.53 -2.43
CA VAL A 56 17.64 5.96 -2.27
C VAL A 56 16.96 5.96 -3.63
N HIS A 57 16.56 4.77 -4.06
CA HIS A 57 15.84 4.57 -5.31
C HIS A 57 14.45 3.96 -5.02
N PHE A 58 13.45 4.44 -5.75
CA PHE A 58 12.09 3.96 -5.71
C PHE A 58 11.79 3.16 -6.99
N ALA A 59 11.40 1.90 -6.82
CA ALA A 59 10.91 1.06 -7.91
C ALA A 59 9.43 0.74 -7.72
N VAL A 60 8.66 0.77 -8.81
CA VAL A 60 7.27 0.31 -8.84
C VAL A 60 7.23 -1.07 -9.49
N VAL A 61 6.77 -2.06 -8.73
CA VAL A 61 6.86 -3.46 -9.14
C VAL A 61 5.46 -4.03 -9.38
N ASP A 62 5.27 -4.59 -10.58
CA ASP A 62 4.13 -5.42 -10.94
C ASP A 62 4.56 -6.90 -11.07
N PRO A 63 4.27 -7.75 -10.06
CA PRO A 63 4.57 -9.19 -10.11
C PRO A 63 3.69 -9.95 -11.12
N GLY A 64 2.72 -9.28 -11.75
CA GLY A 64 1.77 -9.86 -12.69
C GLY A 64 0.68 -10.68 -12.00
N MET A 65 -0.07 -11.43 -12.80
CA MET A 65 -1.14 -12.29 -12.30
C MET A 65 -0.56 -13.59 -11.72
N MET A 66 -0.60 -13.69 -10.40
CA MET A 66 -0.12 -14.85 -9.64
C MET A 66 -1.20 -15.37 -8.70
N ARG A 67 -1.11 -16.65 -8.33
CA ARG A 67 -2.03 -17.35 -7.42
C ARG A 67 -1.85 -16.93 -5.95
N SER A 68 -1.93 -15.62 -5.68
CA SER A 68 -1.82 -15.01 -4.35
C SER A 68 -3.13 -15.12 -3.56
N PRO A 69 -3.08 -15.12 -2.21
CA PRO A 69 -4.29 -15.11 -1.37
C PRO A 69 -5.27 -13.99 -1.74
N SER A 70 -4.77 -12.83 -2.13
CA SER A 70 -5.59 -11.69 -2.59
C SER A 70 -6.37 -12.02 -3.88
N LEU A 71 -5.73 -12.69 -4.85
CA LEU A 71 -6.39 -13.13 -6.07
C LEU A 71 -7.42 -14.22 -5.79
N LYS A 72 -7.14 -15.15 -4.85
CA LYS A 72 -8.12 -16.15 -4.39
C LYS A 72 -9.35 -15.49 -3.77
N ARG A 73 -9.15 -14.46 -2.93
CA ARG A 73 -10.25 -13.70 -2.31
C ARG A 73 -11.08 -12.95 -3.35
N PHE A 74 -10.42 -12.47 -4.41
CA PHE A 74 -11.10 -11.80 -5.52
C PHE A 74 -12.01 -12.76 -6.29
N PHE A 75 -11.50 -13.93 -6.73
CA PHE A 75 -12.32 -14.91 -7.46
C PHE A 75 -13.39 -15.59 -6.61
N SER A 76 -13.14 -15.78 -5.32
CA SER A 76 -14.15 -16.31 -4.41
C SER A 76 -15.23 -15.31 -4.03
N LEU A 77 -15.16 -14.04 -4.49
CA LEU A 77 -16.13 -12.97 -4.24
C LEU A 77 -16.53 -12.87 -2.75
N GLY A 78 -15.55 -13.02 -1.85
CA GLY A 78 -15.79 -12.91 -0.40
C GLY A 78 -16.38 -14.16 0.26
N GLY A 79 -16.39 -15.32 -0.40
CA GLY A 79 -16.64 -16.61 0.26
C GLY A 79 -18.07 -17.14 0.17
N ARG A 80 -18.82 -16.79 -0.88
CA ARG A 80 -20.13 -17.40 -1.14
C ARG A 80 -19.92 -18.88 -1.54
N LEU A 81 -20.72 -19.80 -0.99
CA LEU A 81 -20.52 -21.25 -1.22
C LEU A 81 -20.48 -21.61 -2.71
N TRP A 82 -21.37 -21.00 -3.51
CA TRP A 82 -21.41 -21.20 -4.96
C TRP A 82 -20.12 -20.78 -5.67
N THR A 83 -19.58 -19.61 -5.32
CA THR A 83 -18.36 -19.08 -5.98
C THR A 83 -17.12 -19.86 -5.56
N ILE A 84 -17.09 -20.39 -4.33
CA ILE A 84 -16.04 -21.32 -3.88
C ILE A 84 -16.12 -22.62 -4.69
N LEU A 85 -17.30 -23.19 -4.88
CA LEU A 85 -17.47 -24.44 -5.65
C LEU A 85 -17.03 -24.26 -7.11
N VAL A 86 -17.45 -23.17 -7.76
CA VAL A 86 -16.99 -22.82 -9.11
C VAL A 86 -15.46 -22.62 -9.15
N TYR A 87 -14.90 -21.94 -8.15
CA TYR A 87 -13.46 -21.74 -8.05
C TYR A 87 -12.67 -23.06 -7.95
N LEU A 88 -13.19 -24.04 -7.20
CA LEU A 88 -12.58 -25.37 -7.07
C LEU A 88 -12.63 -26.15 -8.38
N ILE A 89 -13.75 -26.08 -9.12
CA ILE A 89 -13.87 -26.71 -10.44
C ILE A 89 -12.89 -26.08 -11.45
N LEU A 90 -12.73 -24.75 -11.41
CA LEU A 90 -11.80 -24.01 -12.26
C LEU A 90 -10.34 -24.05 -11.76
N TRP A 91 -10.07 -24.69 -10.61
CA TRP A 91 -8.73 -24.79 -10.03
C TRP A 91 -7.63 -25.25 -11.00
N PRO A 92 -7.79 -26.36 -11.76
CA PRO A 92 -6.77 -26.77 -12.74
C PRO A 92 -6.53 -25.73 -13.84
N ILE A 93 -7.56 -24.97 -14.24
CA ILE A 93 -7.45 -23.92 -15.25
C ILE A 93 -6.59 -22.76 -14.71
N TRP A 94 -6.77 -22.39 -13.44
CA TRP A 94 -5.97 -21.34 -12.81
C TRP A 94 -4.47 -21.66 -12.76
N TRP A 95 -4.08 -22.94 -12.71
CA TRP A 95 -2.68 -23.35 -12.75
C TRP A 95 -2.02 -23.10 -14.11
N LEU A 96 -2.78 -23.11 -15.20
CA LEU A 96 -2.24 -22.88 -16.55
C LEU A 96 -2.03 -21.39 -16.84
N PHE A 97 -2.93 -20.52 -16.36
CA PHE A 97 -2.88 -19.09 -16.67
C PHE A 97 -2.12 -18.24 -15.65
N PHE A 98 -2.03 -18.69 -14.39
CA PHE A 98 -1.45 -17.87 -13.33
C PHE A 98 -0.16 -18.45 -12.77
N LYS A 99 0.82 -17.56 -12.62
CA LYS A 99 2.12 -17.86 -12.04
C LYS A 99 2.01 -18.30 -10.58
N SER A 100 3.01 -19.03 -10.10
CA SER A 100 3.17 -19.28 -8.67
C SER A 100 3.47 -17.97 -7.93
N SER A 101 3.18 -17.92 -6.64
CA SER A 101 3.60 -16.79 -5.79
C SER A 101 5.12 -16.69 -5.71
N VAL A 102 5.84 -17.82 -5.80
CA VAL A 102 7.31 -17.85 -5.83
C VAL A 102 7.83 -17.15 -7.09
N ASP A 103 7.24 -17.45 -8.25
CA ASP A 103 7.60 -16.80 -9.51
C ASP A 103 7.29 -15.29 -9.48
N GLY A 104 6.19 -14.89 -8.82
CA GLY A 104 5.87 -13.49 -8.60
C GLY A 104 6.91 -12.77 -7.73
N ALA A 105 7.43 -13.45 -6.70
CA ALA A 105 8.46 -12.91 -5.81
C ALA A 105 9.79 -12.65 -6.53
N GLN A 106 10.12 -13.39 -7.59
CA GLN A 106 11.32 -13.16 -8.40
C GLN A 106 11.38 -11.74 -8.96
N THR A 107 10.23 -11.17 -9.37
CA THR A 107 10.17 -9.80 -9.90
C THR A 107 10.47 -8.77 -8.80
N MET A 108 10.05 -9.04 -7.57
CA MET A 108 10.37 -8.19 -6.41
C MET A 108 11.86 -8.27 -6.07
N LEU A 109 12.42 -9.49 -6.05
CA LEU A 109 13.85 -9.70 -5.81
C LEU A 109 14.71 -9.04 -6.89
N PHE A 110 14.28 -9.13 -8.15
CA PHE A 110 14.93 -8.42 -9.26
C PHE A 110 14.94 -6.91 -9.02
N ALA A 111 13.83 -6.31 -8.59
CA ALA A 111 13.78 -4.88 -8.29
C ALA A 111 14.71 -4.46 -7.15
N CYS A 112 14.97 -5.32 -6.18
CA CYS A 112 15.85 -5.02 -5.04
C CYS A 112 17.33 -5.29 -5.31
N LEU A 113 17.66 -6.26 -6.17
CA LEU A 113 19.02 -6.80 -6.29
C LEU A 113 19.65 -6.54 -7.66
N ALA A 114 18.87 -6.23 -8.70
CA ALA A 114 19.41 -6.03 -10.04
C ALA A 114 20.20 -4.72 -10.11
N PRO A 115 21.46 -4.73 -10.58
CA PRO A 115 22.28 -3.52 -10.68
C PRO A 115 21.68 -2.49 -11.64
N ASP A 116 21.00 -2.95 -12.68
CA ASP A 116 20.32 -2.12 -13.69
C ASP A 116 19.22 -1.23 -13.09
N VAL A 117 18.64 -1.64 -11.95
CA VAL A 117 17.58 -0.92 -11.25
C VAL A 117 18.15 0.00 -10.16
N ILE A 118 19.31 -0.35 -9.61
CA ILE A 118 19.90 0.37 -8.47
C ILE A 118 20.59 1.66 -8.92
N ASN A 119 21.12 1.69 -10.14
CA ASN A 119 21.93 2.81 -10.65
C ASN A 119 21.11 3.90 -11.35
N THR A 120 19.78 3.85 -11.28
CA THR A 120 18.90 4.84 -11.93
C THR A 120 18.41 5.89 -10.93
N HIS A 121 18.42 7.16 -11.33
CA HIS A 121 17.84 8.26 -10.55
C HIS A 121 16.34 8.49 -10.84
N GLU A 122 15.78 7.70 -11.75
CA GLU A 122 14.36 7.73 -12.10
C GLU A 122 13.64 6.50 -11.56
N VAL A 123 12.32 6.59 -11.39
CA VAL A 123 11.52 5.47 -10.91
C VAL A 123 11.42 4.40 -11.98
N SER A 124 11.98 3.22 -11.67
CA SER A 124 11.87 2.05 -12.52
C SER A 124 10.50 1.36 -12.38
N TYR A 125 9.79 1.19 -13.50
CA TYR A 125 8.60 0.33 -13.56
C TYR A 125 9.02 -1.09 -13.97
N ILE A 126 8.78 -2.08 -13.11
CA ILE A 126 9.32 -3.43 -13.29
C ILE A 126 8.19 -4.43 -13.38
N SER A 127 8.19 -5.23 -14.43
CA SER A 127 7.26 -6.34 -14.58
C SER A 127 7.93 -7.53 -15.24
N GLN A 128 7.69 -8.73 -14.71
CA GLN A 128 8.24 -9.98 -15.22
C GLN A 128 9.78 -9.99 -15.30
N CYS A 129 10.44 -9.52 -14.23
CA CYS A 129 11.90 -9.36 -14.14
C CYS A 129 12.52 -8.52 -15.28
N LYS A 130 11.78 -7.54 -15.80
CA LYS A 130 12.24 -6.60 -16.82
C LYS A 130 11.83 -5.19 -16.45
N VAL A 131 12.71 -4.23 -16.70
CA VAL A 131 12.35 -2.81 -16.68
C VAL A 131 11.47 -2.55 -17.90
N ARG A 132 10.32 -1.91 -17.67
CA ARG A 132 9.29 -1.62 -18.66
C ARG A 132 9.08 -0.12 -18.72
N ASP A 133 8.55 0.34 -19.84
CA ASP A 133 8.16 1.74 -19.98
C ASP A 133 7.04 2.09 -18.99
N VAL A 134 7.03 3.37 -18.62
CA VAL A 134 6.01 3.94 -17.74
C VAL A 134 4.61 3.71 -18.34
N PRO A 135 3.60 3.33 -17.54
CA PRO A 135 2.25 3.14 -18.03
C PRO A 135 1.74 4.36 -18.83
N PRO A 136 0.94 4.17 -19.91
CA PRO A 136 0.53 5.25 -20.83
C PRO A 136 -0.51 6.23 -20.24
N ARG A 137 -0.70 6.21 -18.92
CA ARG A 137 -1.65 7.04 -18.18
C ARG A 137 -1.11 8.45 -18.00
N SER A 138 -1.92 9.47 -18.25
CA SER A 138 -1.49 10.88 -18.21
C SER A 138 -1.07 11.31 -16.82
N GLU A 139 -1.62 10.70 -15.77
CA GLU A 139 -1.31 11.02 -14.38
C GLU A 139 0.17 10.74 -14.03
N PHE A 140 0.84 9.82 -14.74
CA PHE A 140 2.26 9.53 -14.54
C PHE A 140 3.18 10.64 -15.07
N LYS A 141 2.69 11.46 -16.00
CA LYS A 141 3.45 12.60 -16.56
C LYS A 141 3.15 13.93 -15.85
N ASP A 142 2.12 13.96 -15.03
CA ASP A 142 1.64 15.16 -14.36
C ASP A 142 2.28 15.30 -12.96
N GLU A 143 3.33 16.11 -12.86
CA GLU A 143 4.07 16.29 -11.61
C GLU A 143 3.25 17.03 -10.53
N GLU A 144 2.41 17.98 -10.93
CA GLU A 144 1.60 18.77 -10.01
C GLU A 144 0.58 17.89 -9.29
N LYS A 145 -0.12 17.01 -10.03
CA LYS A 145 -1.04 16.04 -9.44
C LYS A 145 -0.35 15.07 -8.49
N GLN A 146 0.86 14.64 -8.82
CA GLN A 146 1.65 13.73 -7.98
C GLN A 146 2.09 14.43 -6.68
N LYS A 147 2.51 15.69 -6.75
CA LYS A 147 2.84 16.51 -5.58
C LYS A 147 1.63 16.72 -4.68
N LEU A 148 0.51 17.13 -5.25
CA LEU A 148 -0.74 17.35 -4.52
C LEU A 148 -1.21 16.08 -3.81
N LEU A 149 -1.13 14.92 -4.47
CA LEU A 149 -1.47 13.61 -3.89
C LEU A 149 -0.66 13.33 -2.62
N VAL A 150 0.66 13.52 -2.67
CA VAL A 150 1.55 13.23 -1.53
C VAL A 150 1.31 14.23 -0.40
N GLU A 151 1.11 15.52 -0.69
CA GLU A 151 0.79 16.54 0.31
C GLU A 151 -0.53 16.24 1.05
N ARG A 152 -1.59 15.90 0.31
CA ARG A 152 -2.86 15.48 0.91
C ARG A 152 -2.72 14.24 1.77
N THR A 153 -1.93 13.27 1.30
CA THR A 153 -1.65 12.04 2.05
C THR A 153 -0.89 12.36 3.36
N ARG A 154 0.09 13.26 3.35
CA ARG A 154 0.81 13.73 4.55
C ARG A 154 -0.16 14.35 5.56
N THR A 155 -1.01 15.27 5.11
CA THR A 155 -2.00 15.93 5.99
C THR A 155 -2.96 14.91 6.62
N MET A 156 -3.44 13.93 5.85
CA MET A 156 -4.29 12.86 6.38
C MET A 156 -3.54 12.00 7.40
N LEU A 157 -2.29 11.64 7.13
CA LEU A 157 -1.45 10.88 8.06
C LEU A 157 -1.23 11.64 9.37
N GLU A 158 -0.89 12.92 9.32
CA GLU A 158 -0.71 13.75 10.52
C GLU A 158 -1.98 13.79 11.39
N GLN A 159 -3.15 13.90 10.77
CA GLN A 159 -4.43 13.86 11.50
C GLN A 159 -4.66 12.50 12.17
N VAL A 160 -4.40 11.40 11.44
CA VAL A 160 -4.53 10.03 11.96
C VAL A 160 -3.54 9.78 13.09
N GLU A 161 -2.29 10.22 12.97
CA GLU A 161 -1.25 10.08 13.99
C GLU A 161 -1.59 10.85 15.28
N LYS A 162 -2.03 12.11 15.15
CA LYS A 162 -2.51 12.93 16.29
C LYS A 162 -3.69 12.26 16.99
N HIS A 163 -4.67 11.77 16.23
CA HIS A 163 -5.81 11.05 16.77
C HIS A 163 -5.37 9.76 17.50
N ALA A 164 -4.53 8.94 16.88
CA ALA A 164 -4.01 7.69 17.46
C ALA A 164 -3.15 7.92 18.72
N ALA A 165 -2.39 9.00 18.79
CA ALA A 165 -1.64 9.38 19.99
C ALA A 165 -2.58 9.81 21.13
N SER A 166 -3.64 10.56 20.81
CA SER A 166 -4.64 10.97 21.79
C SER A 166 -5.39 9.77 22.39
N GLU A 167 -5.74 8.79 21.57
CA GLU A 167 -6.42 7.56 21.99
C GLU A 167 -5.52 6.69 22.88
N ARG A 168 -4.23 6.58 22.57
CA ARG A 168 -3.24 5.88 23.42
C ARG A 168 -3.14 6.53 24.80
N ASN A 169 -2.98 7.85 24.87
CA ASN A 169 -2.91 8.59 26.12
C ASN A 169 -4.18 8.45 26.98
N LYS A 170 -5.37 8.40 26.35
CA LYS A 170 -6.64 8.17 27.06
C LYS A 170 -6.70 6.76 27.65
N LYS A 171 -6.28 5.75 26.90
CA LYS A 171 -6.25 4.34 27.37
C LYS A 171 -5.29 4.15 28.53
N GLU A 172 -4.06 4.67 28.45
CA GLU A 172 -3.09 4.61 29.54
C GLU A 172 -3.61 5.29 30.82
N LYS A 173 -4.23 6.46 30.70
CA LYS A 173 -4.86 7.15 31.84
C LYS A 173 -6.03 6.36 32.43
N ALA A 174 -6.80 5.65 31.60
CA ALA A 174 -7.89 4.79 32.05
C ALA A 174 -7.37 3.55 32.80
N GLU A 175 -6.32 2.91 32.29
CA GLU A 175 -5.65 1.76 32.90
C GLU A 175 -4.95 2.12 34.22
N GLN A 176 -4.31 3.30 34.30
CA GLN A 176 -3.76 3.83 35.54
C GLN A 176 -4.84 4.10 36.60
N LYS A 177 -5.99 4.64 36.19
CA LYS A 177 -7.14 4.85 37.10
C LYS A 177 -7.75 3.53 37.56
N GLN A 178 -7.83 2.51 36.70
CA GLN A 178 -8.31 1.19 37.08
C GLN A 178 -7.35 0.49 38.04
N SER A 179 -6.04 0.48 37.76
CA SER A 179 -5.03 -0.13 38.64
C SER A 179 -4.91 0.55 40.01
N GLN A 180 -5.10 1.87 40.09
CA GLN A 180 -5.19 2.59 41.38
C GLN A 180 -6.46 2.24 42.18
N LYS A 181 -7.61 2.03 41.51
CA LYS A 181 -8.83 1.54 42.17
C LYS A 181 -8.68 0.11 42.68
N THR A 182 -8.03 -0.78 41.93
CA THR A 182 -7.78 -2.17 42.35
C THR A 182 -6.80 -2.25 43.53
N LYS A 183 -5.80 -1.36 43.61
CA LYS A 183 -4.89 -1.29 44.76
C LYS A 183 -5.56 -0.76 46.04
N LYS A 184 -6.56 0.13 45.94
CA LYS A 184 -7.33 0.64 47.09
C LYS A 184 -8.31 -0.37 47.69
N ASN A 185 -8.72 -1.40 46.93
CA ASN A 185 -9.68 -2.41 47.36
C ASN A 185 -9.06 -3.73 47.86
N LYS A 186 -7.73 -3.83 48.03
CA LYS A 186 -7.15 -4.99 48.74
C LYS A 186 -7.40 -4.84 50.25
N PRO A 187 -8.15 -5.75 50.91
CA PRO A 187 -8.36 -5.69 52.35
C PRO A 187 -7.02 -5.85 53.07
N GLN A 188 -6.79 -5.03 54.11
CA GLN A 188 -5.69 -5.23 55.04
C GLN A 188 -5.95 -6.52 55.82
N ASP A 189 -5.19 -7.58 55.55
CA ASP A 189 -5.12 -8.75 56.42
C ASP A 189 -4.64 -8.29 57.80
N LYS A 190 -5.57 -8.29 58.75
CA LYS A 190 -5.30 -8.00 60.16
C LYS A 190 -4.51 -9.17 60.76
N LYS A 191 -3.31 -8.86 61.26
CA LYS A 191 -2.52 -9.70 62.17
C LYS A 191 -3.27 -9.94 63.48
#